data_AF-A0A1F8WZT2-F1
#
_entry.id   AF-A0A1F8WZT2-F1
#
_cell.length_a   1.000
_cell.length_b   1.000
_cell.length_c   1.000
_cell.angle_alpha   90.00
_cell.angle_beta   90.00
_cell.angle_gamma   90.00
#
_symmetry.space_group_name_H-M   'P 1'
#
loop_
_entity.id
_entity.type
_entity.pdbx_description
1 polymer ?
#
loop_
_entity_poly.entity_id
_entity_poly.type
_entity_poly.pdbx_seq_one_letter_code
_entity_poly.pdbx_strand_id
1 'polypeptide(L)' 'MKKEGVKSRVLSSDKLLVENKTLFVDLKENDGGRFLQIAELSNDRRSTVVIPFTGLAAFMEVLQKIAGSSF' A
#
# COMPACT_ATOMS: atom_id res chain seq x y z
N MET A 1 27.18 4.85 3.49
CA MET A 1 26.28 5.90 4.00
C MET A 1 24.86 5.37 3.93
N LYS A 2 24.19 5.14 5.06
CA LYS A 2 22.74 4.83 5.06
C LYS A 2 22.05 6.09 4.55
N LYS A 3 21.46 6.06 3.35
CA LYS A 3 20.62 7.17 2.88
C LYS A 3 19.48 7.28 3.89
N GLU A 4 19.43 8.37 4.66
CA GLU A 4 18.21 8.76 5.37
C GLU A 4 17.10 8.76 4.32
N GLY A 5 16.12 7.88 4.49
CA GLY A 5 15.10 7.64 3.49
C GLY A 5 14.39 8.94 3.16
N VAL A 6 14.29 9.27 1.87
CA VAL A 6 13.55 10.45 1.38
C VAL A 6 12.20 10.49 2.10
N LYS A 7 11.98 11.55 2.90
CA LYS A 7 10.80 11.70 3.75
C LYS A 7 9.58 11.81 2.84
N SER A 8 8.73 10.78 2.82
CA SER A 8 7.52 10.79 2.00
C SER A 8 6.38 11.49 2.73
N ARG A 9 5.59 12.27 1.98
CA ARG A 9 4.37 12.92 2.46
C ARG A 9 3.18 12.00 2.23
N VAL A 10 2.32 11.84 3.23
CA VAL A 10 1.06 11.12 3.11
C VAL A 10 0.03 12.02 2.44
N LEU A 11 -0.58 11.53 1.35
CA LEU A 11 -1.64 12.22 0.62
C LEU A 11 -3.03 11.77 1.09
N SER A 12 -3.17 10.46 1.34
CA SER A 12 -4.39 9.84 1.85
C SER A 12 -3.99 8.56 2.59
N SER A 13 -4.79 8.20 3.59
CA SER A 13 -4.59 7.00 4.40
C SER A 13 -5.94 6.39 4.70
N ASP A 14 -5.98 5.07 4.67
CA ASP A 14 -7.11 4.28 5.14
C ASP A 14 -6.63 3.07 5.96
N LYS A 15 -7.54 2.53 6.76
CA LYS A 15 -7.29 1.36 7.61
C LYS A 15 -8.39 0.34 7.42
N LEU A 16 -7.98 -0.89 7.15
CA LEU A 16 -8.87 -2.03 7.07
C LEU A 16 -8.55 -3.04 8.19
N LEU A 17 -9.59 -3.44 8.93
CA LEU A 17 -9.52 -4.54 9.88
C LEU A 17 -10.11 -5.79 9.24
N VAL A 18 -9.33 -6.87 9.14
CA VAL A 18 -9.78 -8.16 8.62
C VAL A 18 -9.30 -9.25 9.57
N GLU A 19 -10.23 -9.97 10.20
CA GLU A 19 -9.90 -10.99 11.20
C GLU A 19 -8.98 -10.43 12.31
N ASN A 20 -7.78 -11.01 12.48
CA ASN A 20 -6.76 -10.57 13.42
C ASN A 20 -5.70 -9.64 12.78
N LYS A 21 -5.95 -9.16 11.56
CA LYS A 21 -5.02 -8.33 10.80
C LYS A 21 -5.49 -6.88 10.73
N THR A 22 -4.55 -5.96 10.87
CA THR A 22 -4.74 -4.55 10.52
C THR A 22 -3.93 -4.24 9.27
N LEU A 23 -4.61 -3.78 8.22
CA LEU A 23 -4.00 -3.28 7.00
C LEU A 23 -4.07 -1.75 7.01
N PHE A 24 -2.92 -1.09 6.86
CA PHE A 24 -2.82 0.34 6.63
C PHE A 24 -2.51 0.58 5.16
N VAL A 25 -3.32 1.38 4.48
CA VAL A 25 -3.20 1.66 3.05
C VAL A 25 -2.97 3.15 2.89
N ASP A 26 -1.73 3.53 2.59
CA ASP A 26 -1.31 4.92 2.46
C ASP A 26 -0.95 5.25 1.02
N LEU A 27 -1.57 6.28 0.44
CA LEU A 27 -1.03 6.93 -0.76
C LEU A 27 -0.01 7.98 -0.33
N LYS A 28 1.24 7.84 -0.78
CA LYS A 28 2.35 8.72 -0.42
C LYS A 28 3.03 9.32 -1.66
N GLU A 29 3.78 10.39 -1.45
CA GLU A 29 4.55 11.09 -2.48
C GLU A 29 5.93 11.45 -1.94
N ASN A 30 6.95 11.29 -2.77
CA ASN A 30 8.30 11.79 -2.55
C ASN A 30 8.90 12.29 -3.89
N ASP A 31 10.18 12.64 -3.90
CA ASP A 31 10.88 13.12 -5.12
C ASP A 31 10.85 12.11 -6.28
N GLY A 32 10.65 10.82 -6.00
CA GLY A 32 10.47 9.75 -6.99
C GLY A 32 9.04 9.59 -7.50
N GLY A 33 8.11 10.43 -7.05
CA GLY A 33 6.69 10.40 -7.42
C GLY A 33 5.78 9.76 -6.37
N ARG A 34 4.58 9.38 -6.82
CA ARG A 34 3.55 8.79 -5.95
C ARG A 34 3.64 7.28 -5.89
N PHE A 35 3.28 6.72 -4.74
CA PHE A 35 3.20 5.28 -4.54
C PHE A 35 2.19 4.95 -3.44
N LEU A 36 1.58 3.77 -3.54
CA LEU A 36 0.77 3.19 -2.49
C LEU A 36 1.66 2.33 -1.60
N GLN A 37 1.56 2.49 -0.28
CA GLN A 37 2.21 1.62 0.70
C GLN A 37 1.13 0.90 1.48
N ILE A 38 1.13 -0.43 1.42
CA ILE A 38 0.22 -1.28 2.19
C ILE A 38 1.04 -1.97 3.27
N ALA A 39 0.73 -1.70 4.54
CA ALA A 39 1.36 -2.35 5.68
C ALA A 39 0.35 -3.28 6.38
N GLU A 40 0.67 -4.56 6.46
CA GLU A 40 -0.06 -5.54 7.25
C GLU A 40 0.60 -5.67 8.62
N LEU A 41 -0.20 -5.56 9.68
CA LEU A 41 0.15 -5.91 11.04
C LEU A 41 -0.67 -7.14 11.44
N SER A 42 0.03 -8.24 11.75
CA SER A 42 -0.55 -9.50 12.20
C SER A 42 0.21 -9.99 13.43
N ASN A 43 -0.44 -10.03 14.59
CA ASN A 43 0.23 -10.27 15.88
C ASN A 43 1.45 -9.33 16.02
N ASP A 44 2.65 -9.88 16.21
CA ASP A 44 3.89 -9.11 16.35
C ASP A 44 4.67 -8.95 15.03
N ARG A 45 4.10 -9.36 13.89
CA ARG A 45 4.75 -9.28 12.58
C ARG A 45 4.17 -8.13 11.76
N ARG A 46 5.06 -7.32 11.19
CA ARG A 46 4.73 -6.31 10.20
C ARG A 46 5.33 -6.67 8.84
N SER A 47 4.50 -6.73 7.81
CA SER A 47 4.92 -6.81 6.41
C SER A 47 4.47 -5.55 5.67
N THR A 48 5.19 -5.16 4.62
CA THR A 48 4.85 -3.97 3.84
C THR A 48 5.16 -4.20 2.37
N VAL A 49 4.25 -3.80 1.50
CA VAL A 49 4.44 -3.74 0.06
C VAL A 49 4.28 -2.30 -0.42
N VAL A 50 5.09 -1.92 -1.39
CA VAL A 50 5.05 -0.60 -2.04
C VAL A 50 4.76 -0.79 -3.52
N ILE A 51 3.76 -0.08 -4.02
CA ILE A 51 3.30 -0.15 -5.41
C ILE A 51 3.42 1.26 -6.00
N PRO A 52 4.24 1.48 -7.04
CA PRO A 52 4.28 2.75 -7.73
C PRO A 52 2.90 3.15 -8.25
N PHE A 53 2.57 4.44 -8.21
CA PHE A 53 1.24 4.91 -8.62
C PHE A 53 0.91 4.57 -10.07
N THR A 54 1.93 4.50 -10.94
CA THR A 54 1.80 4.09 -12.34
C THR A 54 1.29 2.66 -12.52
N GLY A 55 1.48 1.78 -11.54
CA GLY A 55 1.02 0.39 -11.57
C GLY A 55 -0.33 0.15 -10.89
N LEU A 56 -0.96 1.19 -10.32
CA LEU A 56 -2.17 1.00 -9.50
C LEU A 56 -3.37 0.48 -10.29
N ALA A 57 -3.59 0.97 -11.52
CA ALA A 57 -4.70 0.51 -12.35
C ALA A 57 -4.61 -1.01 -12.61
N ALA A 58 -3.45 -1.48 -13.09
CA ALA A 58 -3.20 -2.89 -13.32
C ALA A 58 -3.28 -3.73 -12.03
N PHE A 59 -2.80 -3.19 -10.90
CA PHE A 59 -2.94 -3.84 -9.60
C PHE A 59 -4.42 -4.04 -9.22
N MET A 60 -5.26 -3.02 -9.40
CA MET A 60 -6.70 -3.09 -9.12
C MET A 60 -7.42 -4.07 -10.05
N GLU A 61 -7.08 -4.09 -11.34
CA GLU A 61 -7.61 -5.09 -12.30
C GLU A 61 -7.28 -6.52 -11.88
N VAL A 62 -6.04 -6.77 -11.43
CA VAL A 62 -5.62 -8.08 -10.92
C VAL A 62 -6.40 -8.45 -9.65
N LEU A 63 -6.60 -7.51 -8.72
CA LEU A 63 -7.40 -7.76 -7.52
C LEU A 63 -8.86 -8.10 -7.86
N GLN A 64 -9.50 -7.36 -8.77
CA GLN A 64 -10.86 -7.64 -9.22
C GLN A 64 -10.96 -9.01 -9.89
N LYS A 65 -10.01 -9.32 -10.78
CA LYS A 65 -9.94 -10.63 -11.45
C LYS A 65 -9.80 -11.78 -10.46
N ILE A 66 -8.94 -11.64 -9.44
CA ILE A 66 -8.73 -12.67 -8.40
C ILE A 66 -9.95 -12.79 -7.49
N ALA A 67 -10.61 -11.68 -7.16
CA ALA A 67 -11.82 -11.68 -6.34
C ALA A 67 -13.00 -12.38 -7.03
N GLY A 68 -12.91 -12.67 -8.33
CA GLY A 68 -13.99 -13.30 -9.08
C GLY A 68 -15.16 -12.36 -9.36
N SER A 69 -14.98 -11.06 -9.14
CA SER A 69 -16.03 -10.05 -9.30
C SER A 69 -15.74 -9.19 -10.52
N SER A 70 -16.56 -9.31 -11.57
CA SER A 70 -16.83 -8.18 -12.47
C SER A 70 -17.82 -7.28 -11.75
N PHE A 71 -17.38 -6.11 -11.30
CA PHE A 71 -18.28 -5.04 -10.85
C PHE A 71 -18.52 -4.07 -11.99
#